data_AF-A0A2V6CWE6-F1
#
_entry.id   AF-A0A2V6CWE6-F1
#
_cell.length_a   1.000
_cell.length_b   1.000
_cell.length_c   1.000
_cell.angle_alpha   90.00
_cell.angle_beta   90.00
_cell.angle_gamma   90.00
#
_symmetry.space_group_name_H-M   'P 1'
#
loop_
_entity.id
_entity.type
_entity.pdbx_description
1 polymer ?
#
loop_
_entity_poly.entity_id
_entity_poly.type
_entity_poly.pdbx_seq_one_letter_code
_entity_poly.pdbx_strand_id
1 'polypeptide(L)'
;ISSRAKDGQIWTTWNYPLSYGLKLTPQFRINRQRPDQTFWQLYQSHREFLRSHSVETSALDALDDERMQTDIENDLREQIAHNVRAGVLKPAAKDVVKYSWRGMIYLWCQFLIDLVRL
;
A
#
# COMPACT_ATOMS: atom_id res chain seq x y z
N ILE A 1 -6.57 6.05 -4.44
CA ILE A 1 -5.90 7.21 -5.08
C ILE A 1 -4.44 7.14 -4.71
N SER A 2 -3.53 7.21 -5.68
CA SER A 2 -2.10 7.09 -5.46
C SER A 2 -1.37 8.28 -6.08
N SER A 3 -0.33 8.76 -5.42
CA SER A 3 0.61 9.76 -5.93
C SER A 3 2.04 9.29 -5.70
N ARG A 4 2.90 9.44 -6.69
CA ARG A 4 4.34 9.18 -6.58
C ARG A 4 5.09 10.50 -6.44
N ALA A 5 5.97 10.59 -5.45
CA ALA A 5 6.86 11.72 -5.28
C ALA A 5 8.22 11.43 -5.95
N LYS A 6 8.90 12.49 -6.39
CA LYS A 6 10.22 12.42 -7.06
C LYS A 6 11.32 11.78 -6.21
N ASP A 7 11.13 11.70 -4.91
CA ASP A 7 12.01 11.03 -3.96
C ASP A 7 11.77 9.50 -3.87
N GLY A 8 10.82 8.98 -4.66
CA GLY A 8 10.45 7.56 -4.70
C GLY A 8 9.39 7.16 -3.68
N GLN A 9 8.91 8.06 -2.82
CA GLN A 9 7.81 7.76 -1.89
C GLN A 9 6.47 7.63 -2.64
N ILE A 10 5.68 6.65 -2.21
CA ILE A 10 4.37 6.36 -2.78
C ILE A 10 3.31 6.63 -1.73
N TRP A 11 2.44 7.59 -2.03
CA TRP A 11 1.38 8.05 -1.15
C TRP A 11 0.07 7.47 -1.63
N THR A 12 -0.50 6.53 -0.87
CA THR A 12 -1.75 5.87 -1.24
C THR A 12 -2.84 6.18 -0.23
N THR A 13 -3.97 6.71 -0.71
CA THR A 13 -5.21 6.82 0.06
C THR A 13 -6.23 5.82 -0.46
N TRP A 14 -6.80 5.04 0.45
CA TRP A 14 -7.69 3.93 0.14
C TRP A 14 -8.74 3.74 1.24
N ASN A 15 -9.90 3.22 0.87
CA ASN A 15 -11.02 2.92 1.79
C ASN A 15 -11.36 1.43 1.83
N TYR A 16 -10.41 0.55 1.50
CA TYR A 16 -10.64 -0.88 1.62
C TYR A 16 -10.89 -1.25 3.09
N PRO A 17 -11.97 -2.00 3.40
CA PRO A 17 -12.43 -2.19 4.77
C PRO A 17 -11.49 -3.05 5.62
N LEU A 18 -10.54 -3.78 5.02
CA LEU A 18 -9.58 -4.61 5.73
C LEU A 18 -8.16 -4.02 5.66
N SER A 19 -7.34 -4.37 6.63
CA SER A 19 -5.91 -4.03 6.65
C SER A 19 -5.15 -4.72 5.52
N TYR A 20 -3.98 -4.17 5.19
CA TYR A 20 -3.05 -4.81 4.26
C TYR A 20 -2.65 -6.19 4.80
N GLY A 21 -2.84 -7.23 3.98
CA GLY A 21 -2.39 -8.59 4.28
C GLY A 21 -0.86 -8.76 4.25
N LEU A 22 -0.14 -7.75 3.78
CA LEU A 22 1.31 -7.71 3.68
C LEU A 22 1.87 -6.57 4.52
N LYS A 23 3.14 -6.69 4.91
CA LYS A 23 3.90 -5.56 5.44
C LYS A 23 4.17 -4.56 4.32
N LEU A 24 3.98 -3.29 4.62
CA LEU A 24 4.28 -2.21 3.68
C LEU A 24 5.79 -2.09 3.48
N THR A 25 6.21 -1.85 2.26
CA THR A 25 7.59 -1.50 1.96
C THR A 25 7.92 -0.10 2.49
N PRO A 26 9.19 0.21 2.81
CA PRO A 26 9.58 1.49 3.41
C PRO A 26 9.20 2.74 2.59
N GLN A 27 9.01 2.59 1.27
CA GLN A 27 8.61 3.67 0.37
C GLN A 27 7.10 3.98 0.39
N PHE A 28 6.25 3.06 0.89
CA PHE A 28 4.81 3.29 0.93
C PHE A 28 4.41 4.11 2.16
N ARG A 29 3.52 5.07 1.93
CA ARG A 29 2.81 5.85 2.95
C ARG A 29 1.33 5.66 2.69
N ILE A 30 0.61 5.15 3.68
CA ILE A 30 -0.81 4.83 3.54
C ILE A 30 -1.67 5.77 4.39
N ASN A 31 -2.77 6.21 3.80
CA ASN A 31 -3.84 6.88 4.50
C ASN A 31 -5.12 6.05 4.31
N ARG A 32 -5.50 5.30 5.35
CA ARG A 32 -6.70 4.45 5.34
C ARG A 32 -7.90 5.29 5.77
N GLN A 33 -8.93 5.29 4.94
CA GLN A 33 -10.19 5.98 5.16
C GLN A 33 -11.31 4.97 5.42
N ARG A 34 -12.44 5.45 5.94
CA ARG A 34 -13.61 4.61 6.19
C ARG A 34 -14.23 4.11 4.88
N PRO A 35 -14.80 2.90 4.86
CA PRO A 35 -15.32 2.29 3.63
C PRO A 35 -16.51 3.04 3.01
N ASP A 36 -17.27 3.78 3.82
CA ASP A 36 -18.45 4.56 3.41
C ASP A 36 -18.11 5.90 2.73
N GLN A 37 -16.83 6.26 2.63
CA GLN A 37 -16.40 7.49 1.98
C GLN A 37 -16.65 7.45 0.47
N THR A 38 -17.26 8.52 -0.03
CA THR A 38 -17.38 8.78 -1.47
C THR A 38 -16.01 9.03 -2.10
N PHE A 39 -15.92 8.90 -3.42
CA PHE A 39 -14.70 9.21 -4.17
C PHE A 39 -14.21 10.65 -3.91
N TRP A 40 -15.12 11.62 -3.83
CA TRP A 40 -14.75 13.01 -3.56
C TRP A 40 -14.14 13.19 -2.17
N GLN A 41 -14.69 12.55 -1.15
CA GLN A 41 -14.14 12.59 0.20
C GLN A 41 -12.76 11.92 0.27
N LEU A 42 -12.59 10.79 -0.42
CA LEU A 42 -11.28 10.14 -0.60
C LEU A 42 -10.25 11.05 -1.27
N TYR A 43 -10.65 11.77 -2.31
CA TYR A 43 -9.78 12.69 -3.03
C TYR A 43 -9.33 13.86 -2.14
N GLN A 44 -10.25 14.47 -1.40
CA GLN A 44 -9.87 15.54 -0.45
C GLN A 44 -8.98 15.02 0.67
N SER A 45 -9.29 13.83 1.21
CA SER A 45 -8.46 13.17 2.22
C SER A 45 -7.04 12.87 1.69
N HIS A 46 -6.91 12.49 0.41
CA HIS A 46 -5.61 12.30 -0.21
C HIS A 46 -4.80 13.60 -0.32
N ARG A 47 -5.46 14.70 -0.71
CA ARG A 47 -4.80 16.02 -0.75
C ARG A 47 -4.36 16.50 0.62
N GLU A 48 -5.19 16.30 1.64
CA GLU A 48 -4.84 16.62 3.03
C GLU A 48 -3.67 15.77 3.52
N PHE A 49 -3.65 14.48 3.15
CA PHE A 49 -2.57 13.58 3.50
C PHE A 49 -1.23 14.03 2.92
N LEU A 50 -1.20 14.44 1.65
CA LEU A 50 0.00 15.02 1.03
C LEU A 50 0.42 16.32 1.74
N ARG A 51 -0.53 17.23 1.97
CA ARG A 51 -0.29 18.53 2.60
C ARG A 51 0.26 18.40 4.02
N SER A 52 -0.32 17.53 4.84
CA SER A 52 0.12 17.28 6.22
C SER A 52 1.53 16.67 6.32
N HIS A 53 2.04 16.12 5.22
CA HIS A 53 3.42 15.63 5.10
C HIS A 53 4.31 16.54 4.26
N SER A 54 3.86 17.78 3.99
CA SER A 54 4.59 18.79 3.21
C SER A 54 4.99 18.32 1.80
N VAL A 55 4.16 17.47 1.19
CA VAL A 55 4.35 17.02 -0.19
C VAL A 55 3.65 18.00 -1.13
N GLU A 56 4.44 18.88 -1.72
CA GLU A 56 3.96 19.83 -2.73
C GLU A 56 3.63 19.14 -4.05
N THR A 57 2.66 19.65 -4.80
CA THR A 57 2.27 19.07 -6.10
C THR A 57 3.40 19.11 -7.12
N SER A 58 4.32 20.08 -7.03
CA SER A 58 5.52 20.17 -7.86
C SER A 58 6.57 19.10 -7.54
N ALA A 59 6.49 18.48 -6.36
CA ALA A 59 7.33 17.36 -5.95
C ALA A 59 6.76 16.00 -6.38
N LEU A 60 5.54 15.97 -6.92
CA LEU A 60 4.94 14.77 -7.48
C LEU A 60 5.44 14.53 -8.91
N ASP A 61 5.57 13.26 -9.27
CA ASP A 61 5.80 12.86 -10.65
C ASP A 61 4.55 13.10 -11.48
N ALA A 62 4.75 13.53 -12.73
CA ALA A 62 3.66 13.58 -13.69
C ALA A 62 3.17 12.16 -13.98
N LEU A 63 1.86 12.00 -14.12
CA LEU A 63 1.27 10.72 -14.52
C LEU A 63 1.64 10.46 -15.97
N ASP A 64 2.49 9.46 -16.19
CA ASP A 64 2.87 8.94 -17.50
C ASP A 64 2.29 7.52 -17.61
N ASP A 65 1.28 7.36 -18.47
CA ASP A 65 0.52 6.13 -18.61
C ASP A 65 1.39 4.95 -19.07
N GLU A 66 2.42 5.21 -19.89
CA GLU A 66 3.33 4.17 -20.40
C GLU A 66 4.26 3.65 -19.29
N ARG A 67 4.69 4.55 -18.40
CA ARG A 67 5.55 4.21 -17.26
C ARG A 67 4.77 3.64 -16.08
N MET A 68 3.50 4.01 -15.94
CA MET A 68 2.66 3.64 -14.80
C MET A 68 2.54 2.12 -14.64
N GLN A 69 2.37 1.39 -15.75
CA GLN A 69 2.28 -0.08 -15.69
C GLN A 69 3.58 -0.68 -15.13
N THR A 70 4.73 -0.30 -15.68
CA THR A 70 6.03 -0.81 -15.24
C THR A 70 6.32 -0.46 -13.79
N ASP A 71 5.97 0.75 -13.38
CA ASP A 71 6.12 1.20 -11.99
C ASP A 71 5.28 0.36 -11.01
N ILE A 72 4.01 0.10 -11.34
CA ILE A 72 3.13 -0.73 -10.52
C ILE A 72 3.65 -2.17 -10.44
N GLU A 73 4.10 -2.74 -11.56
CA GLU A 73 4.69 -4.08 -11.57
C GLU A 73 5.95 -4.17 -10.70
N ASN A 74 6.82 -3.16 -10.77
CA ASN A 74 8.02 -3.09 -9.92
C ASN A 74 7.66 -2.95 -8.44
N ASP A 75 6.66 -2.13 -8.11
CA ASP A 75 6.18 -1.98 -6.73
C ASP A 75 5.61 -3.29 -6.17
N LEU A 76 4.87 -4.04 -6.98
CA LEU A 76 4.36 -5.36 -6.60
C LEU A 76 5.50 -6.35 -6.37
N ARG A 77 6.51 -6.38 -7.25
CA ARG A 77 7.70 -7.23 -7.08
C ARG A 77 8.46 -6.89 -5.80
N GLU A 78 8.67 -5.61 -5.51
CA GLU A 78 9.36 -5.18 -4.29
C GLU A 78 8.53 -5.50 -3.03
N GLN A 79 7.20 -5.34 -3.06
CA GLN A 79 6.33 -5.76 -1.96
C GLN A 79 6.44 -7.26 -1.67
N ILE A 80 6.43 -8.09 -2.71
CA ILE A 80 6.60 -9.53 -2.56
C ILE A 80 7.99 -9.84 -1.97
N ALA A 81 9.04 -9.30 -2.57
CA ALA A 81 10.41 -9.54 -2.14
C ALA A 81 10.64 -9.11 -0.68
N HIS A 82 10.14 -7.93 -0.29
CA HIS A 82 10.17 -7.44 1.08
C HIS A 82 9.46 -8.40 2.05
N ASN A 83 8.26 -8.87 1.70
CA ASN A 83 7.49 -9.75 2.57
C ASN A 83 8.04 -11.17 2.66
N VAL A 84 8.75 -11.64 1.62
CA VAL A 84 9.54 -12.87 1.68
C VAL A 84 10.71 -12.68 2.65
N ARG A 85 11.49 -11.59 2.53
CA ARG A 85 12.59 -11.26 3.46
C ARG A 85 12.10 -11.10 4.90
N ALA A 86 10.95 -10.48 5.10
CA ALA A 86 10.33 -10.29 6.41
C ALA A 86 9.68 -11.57 6.98
N GLY A 87 9.69 -12.68 6.23
CA GLY A 87 9.15 -13.98 6.63
C GLY A 87 7.63 -14.06 6.67
N VAL A 88 6.91 -13.09 6.09
CA VAL A 88 5.44 -13.13 5.95
C VAL A 88 5.06 -14.06 4.81
N LEU A 89 5.77 -13.96 3.69
CA LEU A 89 5.62 -14.83 2.54
C LEU A 89 6.77 -15.84 2.47
N LYS A 90 6.55 -16.94 1.76
CA LYS A 90 7.59 -17.90 1.37
C LYS A 90 7.39 -18.31 -0.09
N PRO A 91 8.48 -18.59 -0.83
CA PRO A 91 8.39 -19.14 -2.17
C PRO A 91 7.61 -20.46 -2.21
N ALA A 92 6.86 -20.68 -3.27
CA ALA A 92 6.20 -21.93 -3.62
C ALA A 92 6.65 -22.38 -5.02
N ALA A 93 6.05 -23.44 -5.54
CA ALA A 93 6.35 -23.90 -6.90
C ALA A 93 5.84 -22.88 -7.95
N LYS A 94 6.53 -22.83 -9.11
CA LYS A 94 6.13 -22.07 -10.32
C LYS A 94 5.96 -20.55 -10.09
N ASP A 95 6.95 -19.90 -9.50
CA ASP A 95 6.97 -18.43 -9.28
C ASP A 95 5.80 -17.89 -8.44
N VAL A 96 5.11 -18.77 -7.72
CA VAL A 96 4.05 -18.38 -6.78
C VAL A 96 4.65 -18.16 -5.38
N VAL A 97 4.05 -17.26 -4.62
CA VAL A 97 4.32 -17.07 -3.19
C VAL A 97 3.11 -17.48 -2.37
N LYS A 98 3.35 -18.01 -1.17
CA LYS A 98 2.30 -18.33 -0.19
C LYS A 98 2.66 -17.75 1.17
N TYR A 99 1.66 -17.58 2.02
CA TYR A 99 1.91 -17.21 3.41
C TYR A 99 2.75 -18.27 4.13
N SER A 100 3.73 -17.81 4.89
CA SER A 100 4.43 -18.65 5.85
C SER A 100 3.54 -18.87 7.08
N TRP A 101 3.89 -19.80 7.97
CA TRP A 101 3.18 -19.95 9.26
C TRP A 101 3.20 -18.66 10.08
N ARG A 102 4.35 -17.96 10.09
CA ARG A 102 4.49 -16.64 10.73
C ARG A 102 3.61 -15.59 10.06
N GLY A 103 3.50 -15.64 8.73
CA GLY A 103 2.61 -14.80 7.95
C GLY A 103 1.13 -15.06 8.25
N MET A 104 0.73 -16.32 8.43
CA MET A 104 -0.63 -16.69 8.82
C MET A 104 -0.99 -16.13 10.20
N ILE A 105 -0.09 -16.24 11.19
CA ILE A 105 -0.30 -15.62 12.51
C ILE A 105 -0.41 -14.10 12.38
N TYR A 106 0.49 -13.47 11.61
CA TYR A 106 0.44 -12.03 11.36
C TYR A 106 -0.91 -11.59 10.77
N LEU A 107 -1.37 -12.27 9.73
CA LEU A 107 -2.67 -12.01 9.11
C LEU A 107 -3.83 -12.16 10.10
N TRP A 108 -3.80 -13.22 10.90
CA TRP A 108 -4.85 -13.49 11.87
C TRP A 108 -4.94 -12.38 12.92
N CYS A 109 -3.79 -11.89 13.41
CA CYS A 109 -3.75 -10.73 14.29
C CYS A 109 -4.26 -9.44 13.61
N GLN A 110 -3.90 -9.19 12.35
CA GLN A 110 -4.43 -8.03 11.59
C GLN A 110 -5.96 -8.09 11.47
N PHE A 111 -6.49 -9.27 11.15
CA PHE A 111 -7.92 -9.51 11.06
C PHE A 111 -8.65 -9.24 12.39
N LEU A 112 -8.09 -9.69 13.51
CA LEU A 112 -8.65 -9.39 14.83
C LEU A 112 -8.64 -7.88 15.14
N ILE A 113 -7.56 -7.18 14.80
CA ILE A 113 -7.47 -5.73 14.98
C ILE A 113 -8.53 -5.02 14.12
N ASP A 114 -8.74 -5.47 12.89
CA ASP A 114 -9.78 -4.92 12.02
C ASP A 114 -11.18 -5.14 12.60
N LEU A 115 -11.45 -6.32 13.18
CA LEU A 115 -12.74 -6.61 13.81
C LEU A 115 -13.05 -5.67 14.99
N VAL A 116 -12.03 -5.26 15.75
CA VAL A 116 -12.18 -4.29 16.86
C VAL A 116 -12.33 -2.84 16.36
N ARG A 117 -11.84 -2.55 15.14
CA ARG A 117 -11.91 -1.20 14.53
C ARG A 117 -13.17 -0.96 13.69
N LEU A 118 -13.93 -2.02 13.39
CA LEU A 118 -15.25 -1.99 12.77
C LEU A 118 -16.31 -1.49 13.75
#